data_AF-A0A7N6BUR5-F1
#
_entry.id   AF-A0A7N6BUR5-F1
#
_cell.length_a   1.000
_cell.length_b   1.000
_cell.length_c   1.000
_cell.angle_alpha   90.00
_cell.angle_beta   90.00
_cell.angle_gamma   90.00
#
_symmetry.space_group_name_H-M   'P 1'
#
loop_
_entity.id
_entity.type
_entity.pdbx_description
1 polymer ?
#
loop_
_entity_poly.entity_id
_entity_poly.type
_entity_poly.pdbx_seq_one_letter_code
_entity_poly.pdbx_strand_id
1 'polypeptide(L)'
;MTSGGSLVSCNLPKPITLNREREMESLCGCCWALRPRYKRLVDNIFPEDPEDGLVKANMEKLTFFALSAPEKLDRIAAYLSERLTRELNRHRYGYVCIAMEALEQLLLACHCQSINLLVESFLSTLRLLLEADKPHLHILATNSFVKFANIEEDTPSYHRSYDFFVAKIRVSGIRGLQGVVRKTVDNELLVNIWEPRHMEQIVPALLVNLQKHTHTESESPAEQTEVCFRELLGRAAYGHINNAVRPVLMHLDSHSLWEGQSFAVQCFQIIMYSIQSQHSHLVIQQLLGHLDANSRSPASVRAGIVRVLSEAAVIEATGSVGPTVLEVFNTLLRQLRQSVDYELTGYYDTAGKHRTTSTEEKTLQDAVIKTIGSFANTLPVYQRSEVMMFIMGKIPVPGIYPALGFEGSRMIQVMLLKSLLQVSERYESNNLLTALPSSFLEPLLSFTLMEDPEIRLLVLSILTSLIDRHHNAAKLNAARLSFDVSLLELKENRSSRQDNLFMRKHAQRLYRHVYLACKEENSGQNHYQALFSLLAILSVELANEEMVVDLIRLVLALQELALSNQECLSVFNRCGVHSLCAAFLNLLSQLGPPPPLHQHVAQVKRRQHLPPVKL
;
A
#
# COMPACT_ATOMS: atom_id res chain seq x y z
N MET A 1 -10.99 -51.01 20.40
CA MET A 1 -10.39 -50.91 21.74
C MET A 1 -10.52 -49.48 22.21
N THR A 2 -11.32 -49.32 23.25
CA THR A 2 -11.67 -48.07 23.93
C THR A 2 -10.53 -47.58 24.81
N SER A 3 -10.12 -46.32 24.65
CA SER A 3 -9.45 -45.50 25.66
C SER A 3 -9.90 -44.06 25.39
N GLY A 4 -10.54 -43.32 26.29
CA GLY A 4 -10.36 -43.26 27.74
C GLY A 4 -9.59 -41.98 28.09
N GLY A 5 -10.08 -40.82 27.63
CA GLY A 5 -9.48 -39.51 27.87
C GLY A 5 -10.10 -38.84 29.09
N SER A 6 -9.36 -38.83 30.19
CA SER A 6 -9.66 -38.23 31.48
C SER A 6 -9.70 -36.71 31.40
N LEU A 7 -10.86 -36.13 31.72
CA LEU A 7 -11.02 -34.71 32.03
C LEU A 7 -10.32 -34.42 33.37
N VAL A 8 -9.22 -33.66 33.31
CA VAL A 8 -8.57 -33.08 34.49
C VAL A 8 -9.43 -31.91 34.97
N SER A 9 -10.15 -32.11 36.06
CA SER A 9 -10.87 -31.06 36.77
C SER A 9 -9.89 -30.15 37.51
N CYS A 10 -9.69 -28.93 37.02
CA CYS A 10 -9.05 -27.87 37.80
C CYS A 10 -9.99 -27.43 38.93
N ASN A 11 -9.67 -27.83 40.16
CA ASN A 11 -10.31 -27.38 41.39
C ASN A 11 -10.09 -25.86 41.56
N LEU A 12 -11.15 -25.07 41.37
CA LEU A 12 -11.24 -23.70 41.87
C LEU A 12 -11.31 -23.71 43.41
N PRO A 13 -10.62 -22.80 44.11
CA PRO A 13 -10.77 -22.66 45.56
C PRO A 13 -12.18 -22.18 45.89
N LYS A 14 -12.81 -22.87 46.86
CA LYS A 14 -14.14 -22.54 47.39
C LYS A 14 -14.15 -21.10 47.93
N PRO A 15 -15.19 -20.30 47.65
CA PRO A 15 -15.34 -19.01 48.29
C PRO A 15 -15.55 -19.19 49.80
N ILE A 16 -14.80 -18.40 50.56
CA ILE A 16 -14.85 -18.29 52.01
C ILE A 16 -16.29 -17.93 52.43
N THR A 17 -16.79 -18.69 53.39
CA THR A 17 -18.12 -18.62 53.98
C THR A 17 -18.55 -17.21 54.39
N LEU A 18 -19.52 -16.63 53.69
CA LEU A 18 -20.36 -15.51 54.15
C LEU A 18 -21.83 -15.97 54.23
N ASN A 19 -22.06 -17.07 54.96
CA ASN A 19 -23.36 -17.75 55.03
C ASN A 19 -24.12 -17.51 56.35
N ARG A 20 -23.81 -16.44 57.10
CA ARG A 20 -24.45 -16.17 58.40
C ARG A 20 -25.51 -15.07 58.43
N GLU A 21 -25.81 -14.41 57.31
CA GLU A 21 -26.83 -13.34 57.26
C GLU A 21 -28.04 -13.67 56.33
N ARG A 22 -28.06 -14.84 55.67
CA ARG A 22 -29.12 -15.19 54.69
C ARG A 22 -30.42 -15.76 55.27
N GLU A 23 -30.52 -16.00 56.58
CA GLU A 23 -31.72 -16.59 57.19
C GLU A 23 -32.74 -15.55 57.75
N MET A 24 -32.54 -14.25 57.51
CA MET A 24 -33.38 -13.21 58.13
C MET A 24 -33.98 -12.19 57.15
N GLU A 25 -34.30 -12.57 55.90
CA GLU A 25 -34.96 -11.68 54.92
C GLU A 25 -36.33 -12.17 54.40
N SER A 26 -36.97 -13.18 55.03
CA SER A 26 -38.29 -13.68 54.60
C SER A 26 -39.48 -13.35 55.50
N LEU A 27 -39.36 -12.46 56.49
CA LEU A 27 -40.51 -12.00 57.27
C LEU A 27 -40.52 -10.48 57.53
N CYS A 28 -41.65 -9.86 57.20
CA CYS A 28 -42.14 -8.53 57.59
C CYS A 28 -41.70 -7.31 56.74
N GLY A 29 -42.65 -6.81 55.92
CA GLY A 29 -42.56 -5.59 55.11
C GLY A 29 -42.77 -4.26 55.86
N CYS A 30 -42.47 -4.18 57.16
CA CYS A 30 -42.77 -2.98 57.97
C CYS A 30 -41.59 -2.41 58.79
N CYS A 31 -40.34 -2.72 58.43
CA CYS A 31 -39.16 -2.24 59.17
C CYS A 31 -38.12 -1.52 58.28
N TRP A 32 -38.48 -0.35 57.76
CA TRP A 32 -37.51 0.55 57.11
C TRP A 32 -36.34 0.93 58.04
N ALA A 33 -36.53 0.86 59.37
CA ALA A 33 -35.55 1.25 60.39
C ALA A 33 -34.47 0.19 60.72
N LEU A 34 -34.57 -1.05 60.22
CA LEU A 34 -33.56 -2.11 60.42
C LEU A 34 -32.67 -2.36 59.19
N ARG A 35 -33.00 -1.76 58.04
CA ARG A 35 -32.17 -1.88 56.83
C ARG A 35 -30.81 -1.21 57.01
N PRO A 36 -29.70 -1.82 56.58
CA PRO A 36 -28.39 -1.16 56.59
C PRO A 36 -28.44 0.23 55.94
N ARG A 37 -27.77 1.22 56.55
CA ARG A 37 -27.79 2.63 56.12
C ARG A 37 -27.47 2.82 54.63
N TYR A 38 -26.53 2.04 54.10
CA TYR A 38 -26.14 2.10 52.69
C TYR A 38 -27.28 1.67 51.75
N LYS A 39 -28.07 0.62 52.09
CA LYS A 39 -29.22 0.19 51.27
C LYS A 39 -30.28 1.30 51.19
N ARG A 40 -30.54 2.02 52.30
CA ARG A 40 -31.49 3.14 52.31
C ARG A 40 -31.02 4.33 51.46
N LEU A 41 -29.72 4.65 51.53
CA LEU A 41 -29.15 5.71 50.69
C LEU A 41 -29.27 5.36 49.20
N VAL A 42 -29.03 4.09 48.84
CA VAL A 42 -29.26 3.59 47.47
C VAL A 42 -30.75 3.55 47.13
N ASP A 43 -31.65 3.20 48.04
CA ASP A 43 -33.09 3.22 47.76
C ASP A 43 -33.60 4.63 47.44
N ASN A 44 -33.08 5.64 48.15
CA ASN A 44 -33.49 7.04 48.04
C ASN A 44 -33.03 7.74 46.75
N ILE A 45 -32.12 7.16 45.97
CA ILE A 45 -31.73 7.74 44.67
C ILE A 45 -32.73 7.42 43.55
N PHE A 46 -33.63 6.44 43.77
CA PHE A 46 -34.64 6.05 42.80
C PHE A 46 -35.97 6.76 43.10
N PRO A 47 -36.52 7.53 42.14
CA PRO A 47 -37.85 8.15 42.25
C PRO A 47 -38.99 7.11 42.16
N GLU A 48 -40.22 7.55 42.43
CA GLU A 48 -41.44 6.72 42.24
C GLU A 48 -41.81 6.58 40.76
N ASP A 49 -41.51 7.59 39.94
CA ASP A 49 -41.65 7.56 38.48
C ASP A 49 -40.25 7.53 37.83
N PRO A 50 -39.92 6.53 36.99
CA PRO A 50 -38.63 6.47 36.31
C PRO A 50 -38.31 7.67 35.39
N GLU A 51 -39.32 8.42 34.92
CA GLU A 51 -39.10 9.60 34.06
C GLU A 51 -38.50 10.80 34.82
N ASP A 52 -38.62 10.82 36.15
CA ASP A 52 -38.04 11.88 37.00
C ASP A 52 -36.50 11.80 37.08
N GLY A 53 -35.92 10.69 36.62
CA GLY A 53 -34.47 10.49 36.55
C GLY A 53 -33.78 10.36 37.92
N LEU A 54 -32.45 10.33 37.92
CA LEU A 54 -31.65 10.16 39.13
C LEU A 54 -31.81 11.36 40.08
N VAL A 55 -32.19 11.10 41.34
CA VAL A 55 -32.37 12.15 42.36
C VAL A 55 -31.01 12.69 42.82
N LYS A 56 -30.52 13.74 42.16
CA LYS A 56 -29.17 14.31 42.33
C LYS A 56 -28.78 14.60 43.78
N ALA A 57 -29.67 15.23 44.56
CA ALA A 57 -29.39 15.56 45.97
C ALA A 57 -29.20 14.32 46.86
N ASN A 58 -29.84 13.20 46.53
CA ASN A 58 -29.65 11.94 47.24
C ASN A 58 -28.42 11.19 46.72
N MET A 59 -28.09 11.37 45.45
CA MET A 59 -26.87 10.84 44.86
C MET A 59 -25.62 11.50 45.47
N GLU A 60 -25.60 12.82 45.66
CA GLU A 60 -24.52 13.53 46.35
C GLU A 60 -24.30 13.01 47.78
N LYS A 61 -25.38 12.71 48.51
CA LYS A 61 -25.30 12.09 49.85
C LYS A 61 -24.72 10.69 49.80
N LEU A 62 -25.06 9.90 48.77
CA LEU A 62 -24.52 8.57 48.56
C LEU A 62 -23.02 8.64 48.21
N THR A 63 -22.63 9.55 47.33
CA THR A 63 -21.24 9.81 46.95
C THR A 63 -20.40 10.26 48.14
N PHE A 64 -20.90 11.21 48.95
CA PHE A 64 -20.22 11.64 50.18
C PHE A 64 -20.06 10.48 51.18
N PHE A 65 -21.08 9.65 51.33
CA PHE A 65 -21.02 8.47 52.19
C PHE A 65 -20.01 7.44 51.68
N ALA A 66 -19.95 7.21 50.37
CA ALA A 66 -18.99 6.32 49.73
C ALA A 66 -17.54 6.79 49.91
N LEU A 67 -17.29 8.10 49.77
CA LEU A 67 -15.97 8.72 50.02
C LEU A 67 -15.56 8.67 51.50
N SER A 68 -16.53 8.82 52.41
CA SER A 68 -16.27 8.79 53.85
C SER A 68 -16.09 7.38 54.42
N ALA A 69 -16.51 6.34 53.70
CA ALA A 69 -16.49 4.95 54.14
C ALA A 69 -16.14 4.00 52.97
N PRO A 70 -14.88 4.00 52.49
CA PRO A 70 -14.46 3.25 51.31
C PRO A 70 -14.61 1.73 51.46
N GLU A 71 -14.62 1.20 52.68
CA GLU A 71 -14.88 -0.24 52.96
C GLU A 71 -16.32 -0.69 52.69
N LYS A 72 -17.25 0.27 52.50
CA LYS A 72 -18.65 -0.01 52.18
C LYS A 72 -18.96 0.12 50.68
N LEU A 73 -18.01 0.63 49.90
CA LEU A 73 -18.16 0.83 48.47
C LEU A 73 -18.52 -0.48 47.75
N ASP A 74 -17.88 -1.58 48.12
CA ASP A 74 -18.15 -2.92 47.55
C ASP A 74 -19.61 -3.35 47.76
N ARG A 75 -20.17 -3.07 48.94
CA ARG A 75 -21.55 -3.42 49.26
C ARG A 75 -22.55 -2.52 48.54
N ILE A 76 -22.21 -1.25 48.33
CA ILE A 76 -23.01 -0.31 47.55
C ILE A 76 -23.03 -0.75 46.07
N ALA A 77 -21.87 -1.07 45.51
CA ALA A 77 -21.70 -1.54 44.14
C ALA A 77 -22.47 -2.83 43.88
N ALA A 78 -22.33 -3.84 44.74
CA ALA A 78 -23.03 -5.11 44.63
C ALA A 78 -24.55 -4.95 44.76
N TYR A 79 -25.03 -4.05 45.62
CA TYR A 79 -26.46 -3.81 45.77
C TYR A 79 -27.06 -3.07 44.57
N LEU A 80 -26.32 -2.11 43.99
CA LEU A 80 -26.71 -1.44 42.75
C LEU A 80 -26.76 -2.41 41.56
N SER A 81 -25.76 -3.30 41.41
CA SER A 81 -25.73 -4.28 40.33
C SER A 81 -26.85 -5.34 40.47
N GLU A 82 -27.14 -5.81 41.70
CA GLU A 82 -28.25 -6.72 41.96
C GLU A 82 -29.60 -6.07 41.64
N ARG A 83 -29.78 -4.81 42.04
CA ARG A 83 -31.00 -4.04 41.73
C ARG A 83 -31.15 -3.80 40.23
N LEU A 84 -30.08 -3.42 39.54
CA LEU A 84 -30.08 -3.27 38.08
C LEU A 84 -30.51 -4.56 37.41
N THR A 85 -29.93 -5.71 37.80
CA THR A 85 -30.27 -7.03 37.27
C THR A 85 -31.76 -7.36 37.50
N ARG A 86 -32.29 -7.03 38.68
CA ARG A 86 -33.69 -7.25 39.03
C ARG A 86 -34.64 -6.41 38.17
N GLU A 87 -34.33 -5.13 37.95
CA GLU A 87 -35.16 -4.24 37.14
C GLU A 87 -35.03 -4.56 35.64
N LEU A 88 -33.87 -5.03 35.19
CA LEU A 88 -33.65 -5.56 33.85
C LEU A 88 -34.55 -6.78 33.57
N ASN A 89 -34.56 -7.76 34.48
CA ASN A 89 -35.45 -8.94 34.39
C ASN A 89 -36.94 -8.57 34.41
N ARG A 90 -37.30 -7.47 35.09
CA ARG A 90 -38.67 -6.92 35.16
C ARG A 90 -39.02 -6.02 33.99
N HIS A 91 -38.13 -5.83 33.02
CA HIS A 91 -38.32 -4.99 31.83
C HIS A 91 -38.59 -3.51 32.16
N ARG A 92 -38.10 -3.01 33.30
CA ARG A 92 -38.26 -1.62 33.73
C ARG A 92 -37.02 -0.79 33.41
N TYR A 93 -36.90 -0.36 32.16
CA TYR A 93 -35.66 0.21 31.63
C TYR A 93 -35.30 1.58 32.18
N GLY A 94 -36.26 2.42 32.56
CA GLY A 94 -35.94 3.72 33.18
C GLY A 94 -35.17 3.57 34.51
N TYR A 95 -35.54 2.59 35.35
CA TYR A 95 -34.78 2.29 36.56
C TYR A 95 -33.40 1.67 36.28
N VAL A 96 -33.26 0.96 35.16
CA VAL A 96 -31.95 0.46 34.69
C VAL A 96 -31.04 1.63 34.32
N CYS A 97 -31.55 2.65 33.61
CA CYS A 97 -30.80 3.87 33.29
C CYS A 97 -30.33 4.60 34.56
N ILE A 98 -31.21 4.76 35.56
CA ILE A 98 -30.90 5.43 36.83
C ILE A 98 -29.82 4.66 37.61
N ALA A 99 -29.92 3.32 37.66
CA ALA A 99 -28.91 2.49 38.33
C ALA A 99 -27.54 2.57 37.62
N MET A 100 -27.54 2.62 36.29
CA MET A 100 -26.33 2.77 35.48
C MET A 100 -25.68 4.15 35.71
N GLU A 101 -26.47 5.22 35.71
CA GLU A 101 -26.00 6.59 35.96
C GLU A 101 -25.43 6.75 37.38
N ALA A 102 -26.06 6.11 38.38
CA ALA A 102 -25.54 6.11 39.74
C ALA A 102 -24.19 5.39 39.85
N LEU A 103 -24.02 4.25 39.16
CA LEU A 103 -22.72 3.55 39.09
C LEU A 103 -21.65 4.41 38.40
N GLU A 104 -21.99 5.11 37.30
CA GLU A 104 -21.09 6.05 36.62
C GLU A 104 -20.63 7.18 37.54
N GLN A 105 -21.54 7.80 38.29
CA GLN A 105 -21.19 8.89 39.20
C GLN A 105 -20.32 8.43 40.38
N LEU A 106 -20.52 7.21 40.89
CA LEU A 106 -19.63 6.63 41.90
C LEU A 106 -18.24 6.36 41.36
N LEU A 107 -18.13 5.87 40.11
CA LEU A 107 -16.84 5.65 39.45
C LEU A 107 -16.07 6.95 39.22
N LEU A 108 -16.76 8.04 38.86
CA LEU A 108 -16.13 9.35 38.66
C LEU A 108 -15.69 10.01 39.97
N ALA A 109 -16.36 9.69 41.08
CA ALA A 109 -16.10 10.34 42.36
C ALA A 109 -15.08 9.59 43.24
N CYS A 110 -15.02 8.26 43.14
CA CYS A 110 -14.24 7.42 44.05
C CYS A 110 -12.98 6.87 43.36
N HIS A 111 -11.78 7.38 43.70
CA HIS A 111 -10.47 6.93 43.15
C HIS A 111 -9.58 6.23 44.21
N CYS A 112 -10.13 5.33 45.02
CA CYS A 112 -9.43 4.70 46.15
C CYS A 112 -8.95 3.26 45.85
N GLN A 113 -8.06 2.71 46.69
CA GLN A 113 -7.50 1.33 46.59
C GLN A 113 -8.56 0.20 46.50
N SER A 114 -9.82 0.44 46.87
CA SER A 114 -10.93 -0.52 46.83
C SER A 114 -11.82 -0.43 45.57
N ILE A 115 -11.44 0.38 44.58
CA ILE A 115 -12.27 0.60 43.36
C ILE A 115 -12.46 -0.68 42.51
N ASN A 116 -11.59 -1.68 42.64
CA ASN A 116 -11.60 -2.90 41.82
C ASN A 116 -12.94 -3.66 41.83
N LEU A 117 -13.62 -3.76 42.98
CA LEU A 117 -14.90 -4.47 43.10
C LEU A 117 -16.09 -3.63 42.58
N LEU A 118 -15.99 -2.29 42.66
CA LEU A 118 -16.93 -1.38 42.00
C LEU A 118 -16.81 -1.52 40.48
N VAL A 119 -15.60 -1.56 39.95
CA VAL A 119 -15.35 -1.78 38.52
C VAL A 119 -15.82 -3.16 38.08
N GLU A 120 -15.57 -4.21 38.85
CA GLU A 120 -16.08 -5.55 38.53
C GLU A 120 -17.61 -5.59 38.49
N SER A 121 -18.27 -4.96 39.46
CA SER A 121 -19.74 -4.84 39.50
C SER A 121 -20.28 -4.04 38.31
N PHE A 122 -19.60 -2.95 37.93
CA PHE A 122 -19.93 -2.13 36.77
C PHE A 122 -19.76 -2.93 35.45
N LEU A 123 -18.61 -3.56 35.23
CA LEU A 123 -18.35 -4.37 34.04
C LEU A 123 -19.32 -5.56 33.91
N SER A 124 -19.68 -6.19 35.04
CA SER A 124 -20.71 -7.23 35.08
C SER A 124 -22.09 -6.71 34.65
N THR A 125 -22.48 -5.51 35.10
CA THR A 125 -23.73 -4.88 34.67
C THR A 125 -23.72 -4.52 33.19
N LEU A 126 -22.59 -4.00 32.66
CA LEU A 126 -22.43 -3.72 31.23
C LEU A 126 -22.58 -4.97 30.38
N ARG A 127 -21.98 -6.09 30.82
CA ARG A 127 -22.12 -7.38 30.16
C ARG A 127 -23.58 -7.81 30.08
N LEU A 128 -24.34 -7.72 31.17
CA LEU A 128 -25.76 -8.05 31.19
C LEU A 128 -26.58 -7.17 30.24
N LEU A 129 -26.27 -5.87 30.17
CA LEU A 129 -26.94 -4.94 29.24
C LEU A 129 -26.63 -5.24 27.77
N LEU A 130 -25.42 -5.71 27.46
CA LEU A 130 -25.02 -6.14 26.12
C LEU A 130 -25.55 -7.53 25.75
N GLU A 131 -25.78 -8.40 26.72
CA GLU A 131 -26.43 -9.70 26.51
C GLU A 131 -27.93 -9.54 26.18
N ALA A 132 -28.58 -8.47 26.65
CA ALA A 132 -29.97 -8.18 26.35
C ALA A 132 -30.19 -7.78 24.87
N ASP A 133 -31.14 -8.42 24.17
CA ASP A 133 -31.42 -8.16 22.73
C ASP A 133 -32.19 -6.86 22.46
N LYS A 134 -31.84 -5.74 23.12
CA LYS A 134 -32.48 -4.43 22.94
C LYS A 134 -31.48 -3.33 22.56
N PRO A 135 -31.70 -2.59 21.46
CA PRO A 135 -30.72 -1.63 20.93
C PRO A 135 -30.44 -0.45 21.87
N HIS A 136 -31.45 0.04 22.60
CA HIS A 136 -31.25 1.15 23.54
C HIS A 136 -30.38 0.77 24.74
N LEU A 137 -30.43 -0.49 25.19
CA LEU A 137 -29.57 -0.99 26.27
C LEU A 137 -28.13 -1.16 25.81
N HIS A 138 -27.92 -1.59 24.56
CA HIS A 138 -26.58 -1.60 23.97
C HIS A 138 -25.97 -0.20 23.90
N ILE A 139 -26.76 0.80 23.49
CA ILE A 139 -26.29 2.21 23.42
C ILE A 139 -25.94 2.72 24.82
N LEU A 140 -26.79 2.45 25.82
CA LEU A 140 -26.53 2.82 27.21
C LEU A 140 -25.22 2.19 27.69
N ALA A 141 -25.09 0.87 27.60
CA ALA A 141 -23.90 0.14 28.04
C ALA A 141 -22.61 0.65 27.37
N THR A 142 -22.65 0.87 26.07
CA THR A 142 -21.53 1.43 25.31
C THR A 142 -21.17 2.85 25.77
N ASN A 143 -22.14 3.74 25.91
CA ASN A 143 -21.87 5.13 26.30
C ASN A 143 -21.29 5.19 27.71
N SER A 144 -21.84 4.40 28.63
CA SER A 144 -21.31 4.25 29.99
C SER A 144 -19.88 3.72 29.99
N PHE A 145 -19.58 2.73 29.13
CA PHE A 145 -18.24 2.19 28.99
C PHE A 145 -17.24 3.22 28.43
N VAL A 146 -17.63 4.01 27.43
CA VAL A 146 -16.76 5.06 26.87
C VAL A 146 -16.44 6.13 27.92
N LYS A 147 -17.44 6.55 28.72
CA LYS A 147 -17.20 7.46 29.85
C LYS A 147 -16.21 6.86 30.83
N PHE A 148 -16.41 5.60 31.22
CA PHE A 148 -15.47 4.86 32.06
C PHE A 148 -14.07 4.79 31.42
N ALA A 149 -13.97 4.56 30.11
CA ALA A 149 -12.71 4.47 29.38
C ALA A 149 -11.90 5.78 29.35
N ASN A 150 -12.55 6.94 29.48
CA ASN A 150 -11.88 8.23 29.50
C ASN A 150 -11.47 8.70 30.91
N ILE A 151 -11.70 7.91 31.97
CA ILE A 151 -11.25 8.23 33.33
C ILE A 151 -9.75 7.88 33.43
N GLU A 152 -8.91 8.87 33.71
CA GLU A 152 -7.48 8.71 34.02
C GLU A 152 -7.32 8.10 35.42
N GLU A 153 -6.60 6.98 35.56
CA GLU A 153 -6.45 6.27 36.84
C GLU A 153 -5.00 5.85 37.10
N ASP A 154 -4.54 6.02 38.36
CA ASP A 154 -3.17 5.74 38.81
C ASP A 154 -2.85 4.24 39.02
N THR A 155 -3.82 3.32 38.92
CA THR A 155 -3.62 1.89 39.23
C THR A 155 -4.12 0.94 38.13
N PRO A 156 -3.27 0.07 37.54
CA PRO A 156 -3.59 -0.77 36.39
C PRO A 156 -4.11 -2.16 36.79
N SER A 157 -5.42 -2.36 37.02
CA SER A 157 -5.94 -3.65 37.52
C SER A 157 -7.29 -4.12 36.93
N TYR A 158 -7.62 -3.77 35.69
CA TYR A 158 -8.94 -4.07 35.10
C TYR A 158 -8.87 -5.03 33.92
N HIS A 159 -8.54 -6.32 34.16
CA HIS A 159 -8.02 -7.20 33.09
C HIS A 159 -8.74 -8.53 32.81
N ARG A 160 -9.98 -8.77 33.24
CA ARG A 160 -10.56 -10.12 33.06
C ARG A 160 -11.90 -10.25 32.34
N SER A 161 -12.41 -9.23 31.65
CA SER A 161 -13.69 -9.41 30.96
C SER A 161 -13.91 -8.54 29.71
N TYR A 162 -12.92 -8.12 28.94
CA TYR A 162 -13.24 -7.38 27.70
C TYR A 162 -13.67 -8.27 26.53
N ASP A 163 -13.51 -9.59 26.65
CA ASP A 163 -13.94 -10.58 25.63
C ASP A 163 -15.42 -10.44 25.25
N PHE A 164 -16.28 -10.01 26.17
CA PHE A 164 -17.72 -9.86 25.88
C PHE A 164 -18.01 -8.70 24.91
N PHE A 165 -17.19 -7.65 24.87
CA PHE A 165 -17.35 -6.55 23.91
C PHE A 165 -16.99 -6.98 22.50
N VAL A 166 -16.02 -7.90 22.36
CA VAL A 166 -15.51 -8.38 21.06
C VAL A 166 -16.57 -9.21 20.32
N ALA A 167 -17.46 -9.90 21.03
CA ALA A 167 -18.45 -10.80 20.42
C ALA A 167 -19.68 -10.10 19.80
N LYS A 168 -19.97 -8.82 20.13
CA LYS A 168 -21.17 -8.09 19.65
C LYS A 168 -20.81 -6.74 18.98
N ILE A 169 -19.89 -6.76 18.02
CA ILE A 169 -19.43 -5.57 17.28
C ILE A 169 -20.48 -5.13 16.23
N ARG A 170 -21.49 -4.38 16.67
CA ARG A 170 -22.24 -3.38 15.87
C ARG A 170 -21.77 -1.96 16.26
N VAL A 171 -22.37 -0.90 15.69
CA VAL A 171 -22.01 0.52 15.95
C VAL A 171 -21.74 0.85 17.44
N SER A 172 -22.54 0.30 18.35
CA SER A 172 -22.34 0.42 19.80
C SER A 172 -21.11 -0.36 20.33
N GLY A 173 -20.82 -1.54 19.81
CA GLY A 173 -19.59 -2.29 20.14
C GLY A 173 -18.30 -1.57 19.69
N ILE A 174 -18.35 -0.81 18.60
CA ILE A 174 -17.17 -0.11 18.03
C ILE A 174 -16.71 1.04 18.94
N ARG A 175 -17.66 1.84 19.45
CA ARG A 175 -17.34 2.89 20.43
C ARG A 175 -16.80 2.30 21.73
N GLY A 176 -17.36 1.17 22.17
CA GLY A 176 -16.85 0.42 23.33
C GLY A 176 -15.41 -0.03 23.11
N LEU A 177 -15.13 -0.66 21.97
CA LEU A 177 -13.79 -1.08 21.59
C LEU A 177 -12.80 0.10 21.51
N GLN A 178 -13.21 1.25 20.97
CA GLN A 178 -12.37 2.45 20.95
C GLN A 178 -11.95 2.88 22.36
N GLY A 179 -12.87 2.79 23.33
CA GLY A 179 -12.56 2.99 24.74
C GLY A 179 -11.57 1.97 25.30
N VAL A 180 -11.70 0.68 24.93
CA VAL A 180 -10.75 -0.36 25.31
C VAL A 180 -9.36 -0.01 24.77
N VAL A 181 -9.24 0.31 23.48
CA VAL A 181 -7.97 0.66 22.82
C VAL A 181 -7.27 1.81 23.54
N ARG A 182 -8.00 2.86 23.95
CA ARG A 182 -7.44 3.98 24.73
C ARG A 182 -6.87 3.56 26.07
N LYS A 183 -7.55 2.65 26.80
CA LYS A 183 -7.09 2.20 28.12
C LYS A 183 -6.03 1.11 28.07
N THR A 184 -6.04 0.25 27.05
CA THR A 184 -5.25 -1.00 27.08
C THR A 184 -3.88 -0.91 26.43
N VAL A 185 -3.65 0.07 25.54
CA VAL A 185 -2.42 0.07 24.75
C VAL A 185 -1.26 0.79 25.46
N ASP A 186 -1.54 1.68 26.42
CA ASP A 186 -0.52 2.49 27.08
C ASP A 186 0.04 1.89 28.38
N ASN A 187 -0.34 0.66 28.76
CA ASN A 187 0.09 0.03 30.01
C ASN A 187 0.66 -1.39 29.78
N GLU A 188 1.90 -1.62 30.20
CA GLU A 188 2.64 -2.90 30.03
C GLU A 188 2.14 -4.05 30.93
N LEU A 189 1.28 -3.75 31.91
CA LEU A 189 0.78 -4.70 32.92
C LEU A 189 -0.57 -5.37 32.55
N LEU A 190 -1.07 -5.16 31.33
CA LEU A 190 -2.42 -5.54 30.90
C LEU A 190 -2.44 -6.81 30.03
N VAL A 191 -3.62 -7.42 29.89
CA VAL A 191 -3.86 -8.41 28.81
C VAL A 191 -3.57 -7.75 27.49
N ASN A 192 -2.56 -8.28 26.79
CA ASN A 192 -2.07 -7.67 25.58
C ASN A 192 -3.12 -7.81 24.47
N ILE A 193 -3.82 -6.71 24.16
CA ILE A 193 -4.79 -6.64 23.07
C ILE A 193 -4.16 -7.05 21.73
N TRP A 194 -2.85 -6.88 21.60
CA TRP A 194 -2.09 -7.27 20.42
C TRP A 194 -1.83 -8.77 20.31
N GLU A 195 -2.26 -9.59 21.28
CA GLU A 195 -2.18 -11.04 21.13
C GLU A 195 -3.04 -11.52 19.95
N PRO A 196 -2.57 -12.52 19.17
CA PRO A 196 -3.27 -12.98 17.98
C PRO A 196 -4.75 -13.34 18.22
N ARG A 197 -5.06 -14.00 19.35
CA ARG A 197 -6.43 -14.38 19.72
C ARG A 197 -7.44 -13.23 19.74
N HIS A 198 -7.01 -12.04 20.13
CA HIS A 198 -7.88 -10.85 20.22
C HIS A 198 -7.92 -10.14 18.86
N MET A 199 -6.77 -9.93 18.22
CA MET A 199 -6.69 -9.25 16.93
C MET A 199 -7.40 -10.00 15.80
N GLU A 200 -7.39 -11.34 15.83
CA GLU A 200 -8.12 -12.20 14.89
C GLU A 200 -9.65 -12.07 15.01
N GLN A 201 -10.16 -11.51 16.10
CA GLN A 201 -11.59 -11.22 16.27
C GLN A 201 -11.90 -9.74 16.01
N ILE A 202 -11.07 -8.85 16.55
CA ILE A 202 -11.26 -7.39 16.50
C ILE A 202 -11.14 -6.89 15.05
N VAL A 203 -10.06 -7.24 14.36
CA VAL A 203 -9.76 -6.69 13.03
C VAL A 203 -10.82 -7.11 12.00
N PRO A 204 -11.18 -8.41 11.84
CA PRO A 204 -12.23 -8.78 10.89
C PRO A 204 -13.58 -8.11 11.19
N ALA A 205 -13.93 -7.92 12.47
CA ALA A 205 -15.16 -7.25 12.83
C ALA A 205 -15.17 -5.76 12.44
N LEU A 206 -14.05 -5.06 12.56
CA LEU A 206 -13.90 -3.70 12.04
C LEU A 206 -14.02 -3.69 10.51
N LEU A 207 -13.35 -4.61 9.82
CA LEU A 207 -13.38 -4.68 8.35
C LEU A 207 -14.78 -4.95 7.78
N VAL A 208 -15.56 -5.85 8.39
CA VAL A 208 -16.95 -6.11 7.97
C VAL A 208 -17.83 -4.86 8.09
N ASN A 209 -17.61 -4.03 9.12
CA ASN A 209 -18.35 -2.78 9.29
C ASN A 209 -17.94 -1.72 8.25
N LEU A 210 -16.64 -1.64 7.93
CA LEU A 210 -16.13 -0.79 6.85
C LEU A 210 -16.69 -1.20 5.48
N GLN A 211 -16.79 -2.51 5.20
CA GLN A 211 -17.27 -3.02 3.92
C GLN A 211 -18.78 -2.77 3.69
N LYS A 212 -19.61 -2.91 4.72
CA LYS A 212 -21.08 -2.85 4.60
C LYS A 212 -21.64 -1.48 4.18
N HIS A 213 -20.85 -0.42 4.24
CA HIS A 213 -21.33 0.97 4.08
C HIS A 213 -20.91 1.63 2.77
N THR A 214 -20.22 0.92 1.87
CA THR A 214 -19.86 1.44 0.54
C THR A 214 -21.08 1.66 -0.38
N HIS A 215 -22.31 1.28 0.05
CA HIS A 215 -23.53 1.32 -0.76
C HIS A 215 -24.71 2.14 -0.20
N THR A 216 -24.58 2.83 0.94
CA THR A 216 -25.69 3.62 1.51
C THR A 216 -25.22 4.93 2.15
N GLU A 217 -25.75 6.06 1.65
CA GLU A 217 -25.53 7.45 2.10
C GLU A 217 -26.09 7.74 3.51
N SER A 218 -25.55 7.09 4.55
CA SER A 218 -25.80 7.51 5.93
C SER A 218 -24.49 7.57 6.73
N GLU A 219 -23.97 8.79 6.89
CA GLU A 219 -22.90 9.18 7.81
C GLU A 219 -23.17 8.63 9.22
N SER A 220 -22.27 7.82 9.80
CA SER A 220 -22.12 7.60 11.26
C SER A 220 -21.28 6.34 11.60
N PRO A 221 -21.54 5.13 11.04
CA PRO A 221 -20.88 3.91 11.53
C PRO A 221 -19.51 3.61 10.93
N ALA A 222 -19.36 3.79 9.61
CA ALA A 222 -18.10 3.49 8.91
C ALA A 222 -16.98 4.45 9.31
N GLU A 223 -17.28 5.74 9.42
CA GLU A 223 -16.34 6.76 9.91
C GLU A 223 -15.87 6.47 11.34
N GLN A 224 -16.79 6.09 12.25
CA GLN A 224 -16.42 5.69 13.60
C GLN A 224 -15.56 4.42 13.61
N THR A 225 -15.82 3.49 12.70
CA THR A 225 -15.02 2.26 12.53
C THR A 225 -13.63 2.61 12.04
N GLU A 226 -13.52 3.49 11.04
CA GLU A 226 -12.25 3.97 10.51
C GLU A 226 -11.45 4.69 11.58
N VAL A 227 -12.06 5.64 12.31
CA VAL A 227 -11.40 6.35 13.42
C VAL A 227 -10.90 5.37 14.48
N CYS A 228 -11.72 4.40 14.89
CA CYS A 228 -11.31 3.37 15.85
C CYS A 228 -10.14 2.53 15.31
N PHE A 229 -10.15 2.20 14.03
CA PHE A 229 -9.09 1.41 13.41
C PHE A 229 -7.78 2.21 13.30
N ARG A 230 -7.86 3.48 12.89
CA ARG A 230 -6.72 4.41 12.88
C ARG A 230 -6.13 4.58 14.27
N GLU A 231 -6.97 4.74 15.28
CA GLU A 231 -6.57 4.93 16.66
C GLU A 231 -5.87 3.69 17.25
N LEU A 232 -6.36 2.49 16.91
CA LEU A 232 -5.71 1.22 17.24
C LEU A 232 -4.33 1.15 16.59
N LEU A 233 -4.26 1.30 15.26
CA LEU A 233 -3.02 1.17 14.50
C LEU A 233 -1.97 2.23 14.83
N GLY A 234 -2.39 3.45 15.18
CA GLY A 234 -1.49 4.53 15.59
C GLY A 234 -0.70 4.25 16.86
N ARG A 235 -1.16 3.31 17.68
CA ARG A 235 -0.45 2.87 18.90
C ARG A 235 0.29 1.53 18.71
N ALA A 236 0.32 0.97 17.51
CA ALA A 236 1.02 -0.29 17.25
C ALA A 236 2.55 -0.09 17.30
N ALA A 237 3.20 -0.72 18.26
CA ALA A 237 4.67 -0.84 18.29
C ALA A 237 5.17 -1.90 17.29
N TYR A 238 6.48 -1.89 16.99
CA TYR A 238 7.15 -2.82 16.08
C TYR A 238 6.67 -4.28 16.18
N GLY A 239 6.64 -4.85 17.40
CA GLY A 239 6.27 -6.25 17.63
C GLY A 239 4.79 -6.58 17.43
N HIS A 240 3.92 -5.57 17.30
CA HIS A 240 2.48 -5.73 17.24
C HIS A 240 1.89 -5.56 15.84
N ILE A 241 2.66 -4.97 14.91
CA ILE A 241 2.20 -4.69 13.54
C ILE A 241 1.83 -5.97 12.79
N ASN A 242 2.61 -7.04 12.94
CA ASN A 242 2.29 -8.32 12.33
C ASN A 242 0.92 -8.85 12.82
N ASN A 243 0.66 -8.77 14.12
CA ASN A 243 -0.60 -9.24 14.70
C ASN A 243 -1.80 -8.37 14.28
N ALA A 244 -1.56 -7.11 13.90
CA ALA A 244 -2.59 -6.21 13.39
C ALA A 244 -2.86 -6.41 11.88
N VAL A 245 -1.81 -6.59 11.08
CA VAL A 245 -1.89 -6.68 9.61
C VAL A 245 -2.30 -8.07 9.15
N ARG A 246 -1.80 -9.14 9.79
CA ARG A 246 -2.09 -10.52 9.38
C ARG A 246 -3.60 -10.85 9.34
N PRO A 247 -4.42 -10.47 10.34
CA PRO A 247 -5.87 -10.65 10.26
C PRO A 247 -6.53 -9.90 9.09
N VAL A 248 -5.99 -8.74 8.68
CA VAL A 248 -6.48 -8.00 7.51
C VAL A 248 -6.25 -8.81 6.24
N LEU A 249 -5.03 -9.33 6.05
CA LEU A 249 -4.68 -10.17 4.91
C LEU A 249 -5.59 -11.41 4.82
N MET A 250 -5.77 -12.11 5.94
CA MET A 250 -6.63 -13.30 6.03
C MET A 250 -8.10 -12.98 5.75
N HIS A 251 -8.58 -11.82 6.20
CA HIS A 251 -9.94 -11.36 5.91
C HIS A 251 -10.15 -11.11 4.41
N LEU A 252 -9.20 -10.43 3.76
CA LEU A 252 -9.26 -10.16 2.32
C LEU A 252 -9.20 -11.45 1.49
N ASP A 253 -8.37 -12.42 1.89
CA ASP A 253 -8.29 -13.74 1.24
C ASP A 253 -9.61 -14.52 1.35
N SER A 254 -10.13 -14.64 2.57
CA SER A 254 -11.34 -15.44 2.85
C SER A 254 -12.61 -14.91 2.19
N HIS A 255 -12.66 -13.60 1.92
CA HIS A 255 -13.82 -12.94 1.29
C HIS A 255 -13.57 -12.57 -0.18
N SER A 256 -12.46 -13.02 -0.78
CA SER A 256 -12.09 -12.75 -2.19
C SER A 256 -12.06 -11.25 -2.54
N LEU A 257 -11.64 -10.40 -1.60
CA LEU A 257 -11.72 -8.93 -1.74
C LEU A 257 -10.54 -8.31 -2.51
N TRP A 258 -9.59 -9.13 -2.95
CA TRP A 258 -8.47 -8.69 -3.79
C TRP A 258 -8.90 -8.37 -5.24
N GLU A 259 -9.95 -9.02 -5.75
CA GLU A 259 -10.38 -8.88 -7.15
C GLU A 259 -11.07 -7.54 -7.43
N GLY A 260 -11.86 -7.02 -6.48
CA GLY A 260 -12.49 -5.71 -6.56
C GLY A 260 -11.54 -4.54 -6.31
N GLN A 261 -10.37 -4.83 -5.70
CA GLN A 261 -9.22 -3.98 -5.40
C GLN A 261 -9.48 -2.71 -4.56
N SER A 262 -10.64 -2.04 -4.67
CA SER A 262 -10.95 -0.76 -4.04
C SER A 262 -10.93 -0.83 -2.52
N PHE A 263 -11.61 -1.82 -1.96
CA PHE A 263 -11.67 -2.03 -0.52
C PHE A 263 -10.30 -2.44 0.07
N ALA A 264 -9.58 -3.35 -0.60
CA ALA A 264 -8.24 -3.74 -0.18
C ALA A 264 -7.28 -2.53 -0.12
N VAL A 265 -7.32 -1.66 -1.14
CA VAL A 265 -6.55 -0.41 -1.14
C VAL A 265 -6.97 0.52 -0.02
N GLN A 266 -8.27 0.72 0.21
CA GLN A 266 -8.77 1.56 1.30
C GLN A 266 -8.27 1.06 2.67
N CYS A 267 -8.34 -0.25 2.93
CA CYS A 267 -7.86 -0.84 4.18
C CYS A 267 -6.37 -0.57 4.39
N PHE A 268 -5.54 -0.75 3.37
CA PHE A 268 -4.10 -0.51 3.47
C PHE A 268 -3.73 0.97 3.48
N GLN A 269 -4.51 1.85 2.85
CA GLN A 269 -4.36 3.30 3.02
C GLN A 269 -4.63 3.71 4.48
N ILE A 270 -5.72 3.22 5.09
CA ILE A 270 -6.00 3.45 6.51
C ILE A 270 -4.81 2.97 7.37
N ILE A 271 -4.27 1.78 7.08
CA ILE A 271 -3.12 1.23 7.81
C ILE A 271 -1.88 2.11 7.66
N MET A 272 -1.49 2.43 6.42
CA MET A 272 -0.26 3.17 6.13
C MET A 272 -0.30 4.61 6.65
N TYR A 273 -1.46 5.26 6.66
CA TYR A 273 -1.62 6.60 7.23
C TYR A 273 -1.69 6.64 8.76
N SER A 274 -1.90 5.49 9.41
CA SER A 274 -2.10 5.43 10.87
C SER A 274 -0.87 4.93 11.60
N ILE A 275 -0.15 3.95 11.06
CA ILE A 275 1.05 3.40 11.68
C ILE A 275 2.16 4.46 11.67
N GLN A 276 3.01 4.43 12.70
CA GLN A 276 4.20 5.29 12.78
C GLN A 276 5.14 5.06 11.59
N SER A 277 5.65 6.14 10.98
CA SER A 277 6.47 6.08 9.76
C SER A 277 7.73 5.21 9.89
N GLN A 278 8.28 5.06 11.09
CA GLN A 278 9.43 4.16 11.35
C GLN A 278 9.11 2.67 11.15
N HIS A 279 7.83 2.30 11.12
CA HIS A 279 7.39 0.92 11.00
C HIS A 279 6.61 0.62 9.71
N SER A 280 6.43 1.60 8.81
CA SER A 280 5.75 1.43 7.52
C SER A 280 6.36 0.33 6.66
N HIS A 281 7.69 0.21 6.66
CA HIS A 281 8.43 -0.83 5.93
C HIS A 281 8.02 -2.26 6.32
N LEU A 282 7.59 -2.49 7.57
CA LEU A 282 7.10 -3.80 8.02
C LEU A 282 5.79 -4.18 7.31
N VAL A 283 4.90 -3.21 7.08
CA VAL A 283 3.64 -3.44 6.35
C VAL A 283 3.94 -3.85 4.92
N ILE A 284 4.90 -3.17 4.26
CA ILE A 284 5.37 -3.54 2.92
C ILE A 284 5.95 -4.95 2.93
N GLN A 285 6.80 -5.30 3.90
CA GLN A 285 7.34 -6.66 4.02
C GLN A 285 6.25 -7.72 4.21
N GLN A 286 5.22 -7.45 5.01
CA GLN A 286 4.07 -8.35 5.15
C GLN A 286 3.31 -8.52 3.83
N LEU A 287 3.09 -7.43 3.07
CA LEU A 287 2.47 -7.48 1.75
C LEU A 287 3.33 -8.25 0.72
N LEU A 288 4.65 -8.06 0.74
CA LEU A 288 5.58 -8.81 -0.13
C LEU A 288 5.56 -10.31 0.21
N GLY A 289 5.62 -10.64 1.50
CA GLY A 289 5.50 -12.03 1.97
C GLY A 289 4.15 -12.64 1.60
N HIS A 290 3.06 -11.86 1.66
CA HIS A 290 1.73 -12.28 1.23
C HIS A 290 1.65 -12.55 -0.26
N LEU A 291 2.28 -11.70 -1.08
CA LEU A 291 2.38 -11.88 -2.52
C LEU A 291 3.15 -13.15 -2.88
N ASP A 292 4.27 -13.41 -2.20
CA ASP A 292 5.05 -14.65 -2.41
C ASP A 292 4.25 -15.89 -1.97
N ALA A 293 3.53 -15.83 -0.85
CA ALA A 293 2.63 -16.90 -0.39
C ALA A 293 1.49 -17.17 -1.39
N ASN A 294 1.01 -16.13 -2.06
CA ASN A 294 -0.02 -16.18 -3.11
C ASN A 294 0.55 -16.30 -4.54
N SER A 295 1.82 -16.68 -4.70
CA SER A 295 2.44 -16.86 -6.02
C SER A 295 1.68 -17.87 -6.90
N ARG A 296 0.99 -18.84 -6.28
CA ARG A 296 0.16 -19.85 -6.95
C ARG A 296 -1.34 -19.55 -6.87
N SER A 297 -1.72 -18.30 -6.70
CA SER A 297 -3.11 -17.84 -6.71
C SER A 297 -3.47 -17.26 -8.09
N PRO A 298 -4.77 -17.10 -8.41
CA PRO A 298 -5.20 -16.47 -9.65
C PRO A 298 -4.52 -15.12 -9.90
N ALA A 299 -4.29 -14.78 -11.17
CA ALA A 299 -3.66 -13.51 -11.55
C ALA A 299 -4.45 -12.29 -11.04
N SER A 300 -5.78 -12.39 -10.93
CA SER A 300 -6.65 -11.36 -10.33
C SER A 300 -6.25 -11.01 -8.89
N VAL A 301 -6.03 -12.03 -8.06
CA VAL A 301 -5.63 -11.90 -6.66
C VAL A 301 -4.21 -11.32 -6.56
N ARG A 302 -3.27 -11.87 -7.33
CA ARG A 302 -1.88 -11.36 -7.38
C ARG A 302 -1.84 -9.89 -7.82
N ALA A 303 -2.64 -9.51 -8.83
CA ALA A 303 -2.74 -8.13 -9.30
C ALA A 303 -3.33 -7.20 -8.24
N GLY A 304 -4.34 -7.67 -7.48
CA GLY A 304 -4.89 -6.93 -6.35
C GLY A 304 -3.85 -6.63 -5.27
N ILE A 305 -3.04 -7.63 -4.89
CA ILE A 305 -1.95 -7.45 -3.91
C ILE A 305 -0.88 -6.48 -4.46
N VAL A 306 -0.49 -6.63 -5.73
CA VAL A 306 0.47 -5.74 -6.40
C VAL A 306 -0.04 -4.30 -6.46
N ARG A 307 -1.35 -4.09 -6.64
CA ARG A 307 -1.94 -2.75 -6.61
C ARG A 307 -1.89 -2.13 -5.22
N VAL A 308 -2.23 -2.90 -4.19
CA VAL A 308 -2.11 -2.45 -2.79
C VAL A 308 -0.66 -2.10 -2.45
N LEU A 309 0.31 -2.92 -2.88
CA LEU A 309 1.74 -2.62 -2.75
C LEU A 309 2.12 -1.29 -3.42
N SER A 310 1.63 -1.02 -4.63
CA SER A 310 1.90 0.24 -5.33
C SER A 310 1.41 1.46 -4.54
N GLU A 311 0.19 1.41 -4.02
CA GLU A 311 -0.40 2.52 -3.26
C GLU A 311 0.30 2.70 -1.91
N ALA A 312 0.60 1.60 -1.22
CA ALA A 312 1.31 1.63 0.06
C ALA A 312 2.73 2.19 -0.09
N ALA A 313 3.44 1.81 -1.15
CA ALA A 313 4.81 2.25 -1.38
C ALA A 313 4.90 3.75 -1.71
N VAL A 314 3.90 4.32 -2.38
CA VAL A 314 3.82 5.77 -2.63
C VAL A 314 3.66 6.55 -1.31
N ILE A 315 2.89 6.01 -0.35
CA ILE A 315 2.74 6.62 0.98
C ILE A 315 4.05 6.53 1.77
N GLU A 316 4.71 5.37 1.73
CA GLU A 316 5.96 5.11 2.45
C GLU A 316 7.14 5.93 1.96
N ALA A 317 7.13 6.37 0.70
CA ALA A 317 8.18 7.20 0.12
C ALA A 317 8.40 8.55 0.82
N THR A 318 7.50 8.95 1.72
CA THR A 318 7.68 10.09 2.61
C THR A 318 8.55 9.78 3.85
N GLY A 319 8.94 8.52 4.05
CA GLY A 319 9.74 8.01 5.16
C GLY A 319 11.08 7.37 4.75
N SER A 320 11.70 6.62 5.67
CA SER A 320 13.01 5.99 5.47
C SER A 320 12.92 4.66 4.70
N VAL A 321 12.82 4.77 3.37
CA VAL A 321 12.64 3.67 2.39
C VAL A 321 13.85 2.71 2.27
N GLY A 322 14.98 3.02 2.93
CA GLY A 322 16.30 2.43 2.66
C GLY A 322 16.42 0.89 2.60
N PRO A 323 16.00 0.11 3.62
CA PRO A 323 16.38 -1.30 3.71
C PRO A 323 15.58 -2.27 2.80
N THR A 324 14.38 -1.89 2.34
CA THR A 324 13.46 -2.80 1.63
C THR A 324 13.39 -2.56 0.12
N VAL A 325 14.02 -1.51 -0.41
CA VAL A 325 13.92 -1.12 -1.84
C VAL A 325 14.21 -2.28 -2.78
N LEU A 326 15.41 -2.86 -2.68
CA LEU A 326 15.83 -3.93 -3.57
C LEU A 326 15.03 -5.22 -3.33
N GLU A 327 14.51 -5.44 -2.13
CA GLU A 327 13.64 -6.57 -1.82
C GLU A 327 12.31 -6.45 -2.56
N VAL A 328 11.68 -5.25 -2.54
CA VAL A 328 10.47 -4.95 -3.30
C VAL A 328 10.68 -5.25 -4.78
N PHE A 329 11.73 -4.67 -5.40
CA PHE A 329 12.00 -4.92 -6.81
C PHE A 329 12.30 -6.41 -7.09
N ASN A 330 13.09 -7.08 -6.25
CA ASN A 330 13.40 -8.49 -6.44
C ASN A 330 12.14 -9.37 -6.43
N THR A 331 11.20 -9.11 -5.52
CA THR A 331 9.93 -9.83 -5.45
C THR A 331 9.05 -9.52 -6.66
N LEU A 332 8.91 -8.26 -7.05
CA LEU A 332 8.15 -7.88 -8.25
C LEU A 332 8.71 -8.51 -9.54
N LEU A 333 10.03 -8.48 -9.73
CA LEU A 333 10.68 -9.12 -10.89
C LEU A 333 10.54 -10.65 -10.86
N ARG A 334 10.47 -11.26 -9.67
CA ARG A 334 10.19 -12.70 -9.51
C ARG A 334 8.76 -13.03 -9.92
N GLN A 335 7.78 -12.23 -9.51
CA GLN A 335 6.38 -12.39 -9.90
C GLN A 335 6.19 -12.23 -11.42
N LEU A 336 6.92 -11.30 -12.07
CA LEU A 336 6.94 -11.19 -13.53
C LEU A 336 7.41 -12.48 -14.20
N ARG A 337 8.50 -13.08 -13.72
CA ARG A 337 9.01 -14.35 -14.29
C ARG A 337 8.02 -15.48 -14.12
N GLN A 338 7.44 -15.61 -12.93
CA GLN A 338 6.41 -16.62 -12.66
C GLN A 338 5.19 -16.44 -13.56
N SER A 339 4.75 -15.19 -13.77
CA SER A 339 3.63 -14.89 -14.66
C SER A 339 3.92 -15.29 -16.12
N VAL A 340 5.15 -15.07 -16.60
CA VAL A 340 5.58 -15.56 -17.93
C VAL A 340 5.56 -17.09 -18.00
N ASP A 341 6.05 -17.77 -16.97
CA ASP A 341 6.01 -19.24 -16.91
C ASP A 341 4.56 -19.77 -16.92
N TYR A 342 3.65 -19.09 -16.22
CA TYR A 342 2.22 -19.46 -16.19
C TYR A 342 1.50 -19.13 -17.49
N GLU A 343 1.87 -18.05 -18.18
CA GLU A 343 1.35 -17.74 -19.51
C GLU A 343 1.73 -18.85 -20.52
N LEU A 344 2.97 -19.33 -20.48
CA LEU A 344 3.46 -20.37 -21.38
C LEU A 344 2.88 -21.75 -21.09
N THR A 345 2.74 -22.10 -19.81
CA THR A 345 2.21 -23.40 -19.40
C THR A 345 0.67 -23.44 -19.41
N GLY A 346 0.01 -22.28 -19.26
CA GLY A 346 -1.44 -22.16 -19.12
C GLY A 346 -1.96 -22.54 -17.72
N TYR A 347 -1.07 -22.80 -16.75
CA TYR A 347 -1.42 -23.20 -15.39
C TYR A 347 -0.58 -22.44 -14.38
N TYR A 348 -1.21 -22.00 -13.29
CA TYR A 348 -0.51 -21.30 -12.19
C TYR A 348 -0.08 -22.25 -11.05
N ASP A 349 -0.18 -23.56 -11.28
CA ASP A 349 0.25 -24.59 -10.35
C ASP A 349 1.15 -25.63 -11.02
N THR A 350 2.07 -26.20 -10.25
CA THR A 350 3.00 -27.23 -10.74
C THR A 350 2.31 -28.56 -11.08
N ALA A 351 1.07 -28.74 -10.62
CA ALA A 351 0.27 -29.94 -10.85
C ALA A 351 -0.63 -29.85 -12.10
N GLY A 352 -0.71 -28.68 -12.75
CA GLY A 352 -1.53 -28.46 -13.94
C GLY A 352 -3.04 -28.60 -13.69
N LYS A 353 -3.52 -28.27 -12.49
CA LYS A 353 -4.94 -28.36 -12.14
C LYS A 353 -5.66 -27.02 -12.29
N HIS A 354 -4.95 -25.91 -12.13
CA HIS A 354 -5.56 -24.60 -12.10
C HIS A 354 -5.14 -23.77 -13.31
N ARG A 355 -6.09 -23.52 -14.20
CA ARG A 355 -5.85 -22.83 -15.47
C ARG A 355 -5.78 -21.32 -15.29
N THR A 356 -4.91 -20.68 -16.08
CA THR A 356 -4.86 -19.23 -16.26
C THR A 356 -4.99 -18.90 -17.75
N THR A 357 -5.39 -17.68 -18.06
CA THR A 357 -5.40 -17.18 -19.43
C THR A 357 -4.21 -16.26 -19.70
N SER A 358 -3.69 -16.25 -20.94
CA SER A 358 -2.64 -15.30 -21.35
C SER A 358 -3.07 -13.85 -21.13
N THR A 359 -4.35 -13.53 -21.28
CA THR A 359 -4.89 -12.20 -21.00
C THR A 359 -4.76 -11.81 -19.53
N GLU A 360 -5.13 -12.71 -18.62
CA GLU A 360 -5.04 -12.44 -17.17
C GLU A 360 -3.58 -12.28 -16.73
N GLU A 361 -2.67 -13.16 -17.18
CA GLU A 361 -1.25 -13.03 -16.88
C GLU A 361 -0.66 -11.74 -17.47
N LYS A 362 -1.04 -11.33 -18.68
CA LYS A 362 -0.60 -10.03 -19.24
C LYS A 362 -1.09 -8.84 -18.41
N THR A 363 -2.33 -8.86 -17.93
CA THR A 363 -2.81 -7.79 -17.03
C THR A 363 -2.02 -7.74 -15.73
N LEU A 364 -1.61 -8.89 -15.18
CA LEU A 364 -0.72 -8.96 -14.02
C LEU A 364 0.67 -8.41 -14.36
N GLN A 365 1.25 -8.80 -15.49
CA GLN A 365 2.56 -8.33 -15.95
C GLN A 365 2.58 -6.80 -16.07
N ASP A 366 1.57 -6.22 -16.73
CA ASP A 366 1.43 -4.77 -16.88
C ASP A 366 1.23 -4.07 -15.52
N ALA A 367 0.44 -4.66 -14.61
CA ALA A 367 0.27 -4.13 -13.27
C ALA A 367 1.60 -4.11 -12.49
N VAL A 368 2.39 -5.18 -12.57
CA VAL A 368 3.70 -5.25 -11.90
C VAL A 368 4.69 -4.24 -12.50
N ILE A 369 4.76 -4.13 -13.84
CA ILE A 369 5.62 -3.16 -14.53
C ILE A 369 5.26 -1.73 -14.12
N LYS A 370 3.96 -1.41 -14.05
CA LYS A 370 3.48 -0.10 -13.60
C LYS A 370 3.84 0.17 -12.13
N THR A 371 3.71 -0.82 -11.26
CA THR A 371 4.10 -0.71 -9.84
C THR A 371 5.60 -0.46 -9.68
N ILE A 372 6.45 -1.15 -10.46
CA ILE A 372 7.90 -0.92 -10.51
C ILE A 372 8.19 0.54 -10.87
N GLY A 373 7.55 1.07 -11.91
CA GLY A 373 7.70 2.48 -12.32
C GLY A 373 7.22 3.46 -11.26
N SER A 374 6.02 3.24 -10.71
CA SER A 374 5.43 4.09 -9.67
C SER A 374 6.34 4.16 -8.44
N PHE A 375 6.84 3.01 -7.96
CA PHE A 375 7.74 2.96 -6.81
C PHE A 375 9.10 3.57 -7.14
N ALA A 376 9.67 3.33 -8.32
CA ALA A 376 10.93 3.94 -8.70
C ALA A 376 10.86 5.47 -8.76
N ASN A 377 9.74 6.03 -9.21
CA ASN A 377 9.54 7.49 -9.29
C ASN A 377 9.51 8.19 -7.95
N THR A 378 9.29 7.46 -6.86
CA THR A 378 9.33 8.03 -5.51
C THR A 378 10.72 7.99 -4.87
N LEU A 379 11.67 7.30 -5.50
CA LEU A 379 13.03 7.15 -4.98
C LEU A 379 13.94 8.32 -5.43
N PRO A 380 14.93 8.69 -4.60
CA PRO A 380 16.03 9.55 -5.01
C PRO A 380 16.81 8.99 -6.20
N VAL A 381 17.43 9.89 -6.98
CA VAL A 381 18.17 9.56 -8.22
C VAL A 381 19.23 8.45 -8.02
N TYR A 382 19.97 8.46 -6.90
CA TYR A 382 21.01 7.45 -6.63
C TYR A 382 20.43 6.05 -6.44
N GLN A 383 19.32 5.93 -5.70
CA GLN A 383 18.61 4.66 -5.50
C GLN A 383 17.97 4.19 -6.80
N ARG A 384 17.40 5.09 -7.61
CA ARG A 384 16.93 4.76 -8.95
C ARG A 384 18.05 4.17 -9.81
N SER A 385 19.26 4.73 -9.77
CA SER A 385 20.43 4.17 -10.46
C SER A 385 20.77 2.75 -9.99
N GLU A 386 20.75 2.50 -8.68
CA GLU A 386 20.96 1.15 -8.13
C GLU A 386 19.90 0.16 -8.60
N VAL A 387 18.64 0.57 -8.64
CA VAL A 387 17.51 -0.24 -9.15
C VAL A 387 17.68 -0.53 -10.64
N MET A 388 18.08 0.45 -11.47
CA MET A 388 18.35 0.24 -12.89
C MET A 388 19.47 -0.80 -13.08
N MET A 389 20.57 -0.66 -12.36
CA MET A 389 21.68 -1.63 -12.35
C MET A 389 21.22 -3.01 -11.90
N PHE A 390 20.38 -3.08 -10.87
CA PHE A 390 19.84 -4.32 -10.34
C PHE A 390 18.96 -5.04 -11.37
N ILE A 391 18.01 -4.33 -12.01
CA ILE A 391 17.16 -4.89 -13.07
C ILE A 391 18.03 -5.37 -14.23
N MET A 392 18.99 -4.55 -14.68
CA MET A 392 19.89 -4.90 -15.78
C MET A 392 20.67 -6.19 -15.50
N GLY A 393 21.19 -6.36 -14.28
CA GLY A 393 21.88 -7.57 -13.86
C GLY A 393 20.99 -8.82 -13.76
N LYS A 394 19.67 -8.66 -13.82
CA LYS A 394 18.69 -9.77 -13.84
C LYS A 394 18.26 -10.14 -15.26
N ILE A 395 18.48 -9.31 -16.28
CA ILE A 395 18.06 -9.64 -17.64
C ILE A 395 18.86 -10.84 -18.14
N PRO A 396 18.20 -11.95 -18.54
CA PRO A 396 18.93 -13.14 -18.99
C PRO A 396 19.66 -12.83 -20.29
N VAL A 397 20.94 -13.17 -20.35
CA VAL A 397 21.75 -13.05 -21.57
C VAL A 397 21.55 -14.29 -22.44
N PRO A 398 21.36 -14.16 -23.76
CA PRO A 398 21.22 -15.29 -24.67
C PRO A 398 22.38 -16.29 -24.51
N GLY A 399 22.05 -17.59 -24.45
CA GLY A 399 23.02 -18.68 -24.34
C GLY A 399 23.45 -19.05 -22.91
N ILE A 400 23.15 -18.24 -21.88
CA ILE A 400 23.53 -18.53 -20.49
C ILE A 400 22.46 -19.34 -19.73
N TYR A 401 21.19 -19.21 -20.11
CA TYR A 401 20.06 -19.87 -19.42
C TYR A 401 19.19 -20.71 -20.40
N PRO A 402 19.55 -21.99 -20.64
CA PRO A 402 18.83 -22.85 -21.59
C PRO A 402 17.48 -23.38 -21.08
N ALA A 403 17.17 -23.21 -19.79
CA ALA A 403 16.12 -23.96 -19.10
C ALA A 403 14.67 -23.55 -19.45
N LEU A 404 14.44 -22.34 -19.96
CA LEU A 404 13.09 -21.77 -20.18
C LEU A 404 12.63 -21.80 -21.64
N GLY A 405 13.39 -22.46 -22.52
CA GLY A 405 13.17 -22.37 -23.97
C GLY A 405 13.45 -20.97 -24.54
N PHE A 406 13.45 -20.88 -25.87
CA PHE A 406 13.73 -19.62 -26.56
C PHE A 406 12.65 -18.56 -26.29
N GLU A 407 11.39 -18.96 -26.33
CA GLU A 407 10.23 -18.06 -26.18
C GLU A 407 10.10 -17.52 -24.75
N GLY A 408 10.28 -18.36 -23.72
CA GLY A 408 10.26 -17.90 -22.32
C GLY A 408 11.41 -16.96 -21.99
N SER A 409 12.62 -17.24 -22.49
CA SER A 409 13.75 -16.31 -22.35
C SER A 409 13.45 -14.95 -22.98
N ARG A 410 12.91 -14.95 -24.20
CA ARG A 410 12.50 -13.74 -24.94
C ARG A 410 11.44 -12.94 -24.16
N MET A 411 10.37 -13.57 -23.70
CA MET A 411 9.31 -12.90 -22.95
C MET A 411 9.83 -12.28 -21.65
N ILE A 412 10.69 -12.99 -20.92
CA ILE A 412 11.34 -12.44 -19.72
C ILE A 412 12.21 -11.22 -20.07
N GLN A 413 13.02 -11.28 -21.13
CA GLN A 413 13.82 -10.14 -21.57
C GLN A 413 12.93 -8.92 -21.84
N VAL A 414 11.83 -9.11 -22.59
CA VAL A 414 10.86 -8.04 -22.88
C VAL A 414 10.26 -7.47 -21.60
N MET A 415 9.81 -8.29 -20.65
CA MET A 415 9.19 -7.81 -19.40
C MET A 415 10.17 -7.04 -18.51
N LEU A 416 11.41 -7.51 -18.41
CA LEU A 416 12.44 -6.83 -17.62
C LEU A 416 12.91 -5.53 -18.29
N LEU A 417 12.97 -5.47 -19.62
CA LEU A 417 13.27 -4.24 -20.35
C LEU A 417 12.12 -3.23 -20.26
N LYS A 418 10.85 -3.67 -20.31
CA LYS A 418 9.69 -2.81 -20.03
C LYS A 418 9.74 -2.25 -18.60
N SER A 419 10.12 -3.08 -17.64
CA SER A 419 10.35 -2.66 -16.25
C SER A 419 11.47 -1.62 -16.15
N LEU A 420 12.61 -1.86 -16.82
CA LEU A 420 13.73 -0.92 -16.85
C LEU A 420 13.34 0.41 -17.52
N LEU A 421 12.54 0.36 -18.60
CA LEU A 421 12.01 1.54 -19.26
C LEU A 421 11.17 2.38 -18.30
N GLN A 422 10.23 1.76 -17.58
CA GLN A 422 9.43 2.46 -16.57
C GLN A 422 10.27 3.10 -15.46
N VAL A 423 11.37 2.48 -15.04
CA VAL A 423 12.32 3.07 -14.06
C VAL A 423 13.10 4.24 -14.67
N SER A 424 13.40 4.19 -15.96
CA SER A 424 14.14 5.22 -16.69
C SER A 424 13.29 6.43 -17.12
N GLU A 425 11.97 6.29 -17.16
CA GLU A 425 11.05 7.39 -17.45
C GLU A 425 11.14 8.46 -16.36
N ARG A 426 11.25 9.74 -16.74
CA ARG A 426 11.42 10.87 -15.78
C ARG A 426 12.68 10.75 -14.91
N TYR A 427 13.72 10.10 -15.42
CA TYR A 427 15.00 10.04 -14.75
C TYR A 427 15.80 11.32 -15.05
N GLU A 428 15.78 12.25 -14.10
CA GLU A 428 16.52 13.51 -14.22
C GLU A 428 17.90 13.37 -13.57
N SER A 429 18.95 13.26 -14.39
CA SER A 429 20.33 13.27 -13.90
C SER A 429 21.13 14.45 -14.41
N ASN A 430 21.83 15.10 -13.48
CA ASN A 430 22.74 16.20 -13.82
C ASN A 430 24.10 15.71 -14.34
N ASN A 431 24.43 14.43 -14.13
CA ASN A 431 25.72 13.84 -14.51
C ASN A 431 25.54 12.47 -15.17
N LEU A 432 25.68 12.43 -16.49
CA LEU A 432 25.53 11.21 -17.28
C LEU A 432 26.62 10.16 -17.00
N LEU A 433 27.83 10.56 -16.58
CA LEU A 433 28.88 9.60 -16.23
C LEU A 433 28.52 8.74 -15.02
N THR A 434 27.79 9.32 -14.07
CA THR A 434 27.31 8.61 -12.88
C THR A 434 25.99 7.89 -13.12
N ALA A 435 25.13 8.45 -13.97
CA ALA A 435 23.85 7.82 -14.34
C ALA A 435 24.03 6.62 -15.26
N LEU A 436 24.97 6.70 -16.20
CA LEU A 436 25.24 5.69 -17.23
C LEU A 436 26.71 5.22 -17.14
N PRO A 437 27.10 4.51 -16.07
CA PRO A 437 28.43 3.94 -16.00
C PRO A 437 28.64 2.88 -17.10
N SER A 438 29.90 2.62 -17.47
CA SER A 438 30.26 1.59 -18.47
C SER A 438 29.61 0.23 -18.19
N SER A 439 29.56 -0.17 -16.92
CA SER A 439 28.97 -1.44 -16.47
C SER A 439 27.46 -1.54 -16.72
N PHE A 440 26.77 -0.41 -16.92
CA PHE A 440 25.37 -0.36 -17.31
C PHE A 440 25.22 -0.23 -18.83
N LEU A 441 25.93 0.75 -19.40
CA LEU A 441 25.75 1.15 -20.79
C LEU A 441 26.22 0.07 -21.78
N GLU A 442 27.33 -0.63 -21.48
CA GLU A 442 27.84 -1.67 -22.37
C GLU A 442 26.89 -2.86 -22.50
N PRO A 443 26.38 -3.46 -21.39
CA PRO A 443 25.32 -4.44 -21.50
C PRO A 443 24.08 -3.89 -22.21
N LEU A 444 23.66 -2.66 -21.93
CA LEU A 444 22.44 -2.11 -22.54
C LEU A 444 22.60 -1.99 -24.07
N LEU A 445 23.76 -1.52 -24.54
CA LEU A 445 24.07 -1.42 -25.96
C LEU A 445 24.15 -2.79 -26.65
N SER A 446 24.61 -3.85 -25.98
CA SER A 446 24.62 -5.17 -26.62
C SER A 446 23.22 -5.67 -26.97
N PHE A 447 22.19 -5.30 -26.18
CA PHE A 447 20.80 -5.64 -26.50
C PHE A 447 20.25 -4.89 -27.73
N THR A 448 20.88 -3.81 -28.22
CA THR A 448 20.48 -3.19 -29.50
C THR A 448 20.81 -4.05 -30.71
N LEU A 449 21.59 -5.11 -30.53
CA LEU A 449 22.04 -6.03 -31.59
C LEU A 449 21.36 -7.40 -31.49
N MET A 450 20.29 -7.49 -30.69
CA MET A 450 19.49 -8.70 -30.57
C MET A 450 18.66 -8.94 -31.84
N GLU A 451 18.46 -10.21 -32.19
CA GLU A 451 17.61 -10.58 -33.32
C GLU A 451 16.16 -10.12 -33.13
N ASP A 452 15.65 -10.09 -31.89
CA ASP A 452 14.27 -9.69 -31.62
C ASP A 452 14.05 -8.17 -31.79
N PRO A 453 13.12 -7.74 -32.65
CA PRO A 453 12.90 -6.32 -32.93
C PRO A 453 12.23 -5.58 -31.77
N GLU A 454 11.40 -6.24 -30.93
CA GLU A 454 10.77 -5.58 -29.78
C GLU A 454 11.81 -5.22 -28.72
N ILE A 455 12.75 -6.13 -28.43
CA ILE A 455 13.89 -5.89 -27.54
C ILE A 455 14.72 -4.69 -28.00
N ARG A 456 15.10 -4.65 -29.29
CA ARG A 456 15.87 -3.51 -29.83
C ARG A 456 15.15 -2.18 -29.66
N LEU A 457 13.84 -2.16 -29.90
CA LEU A 457 13.02 -0.95 -29.79
C LEU A 457 12.90 -0.47 -28.33
N LEU A 458 12.74 -1.40 -27.37
CA LEU A 458 12.75 -1.08 -25.95
C LEU A 458 14.08 -0.45 -25.53
N VAL A 459 15.20 -1.03 -25.95
CA VAL A 459 16.54 -0.52 -25.62
C VAL A 459 16.77 0.88 -26.19
N LEU A 460 16.38 1.12 -27.45
CA LEU A 460 16.46 2.47 -28.05
C LEU A 460 15.61 3.49 -27.27
N SER A 461 14.45 3.06 -26.78
CA SER A 461 13.56 3.90 -25.96
C SER A 461 14.17 4.20 -24.59
N ILE A 462 14.78 3.20 -23.93
CA ILE A 462 15.50 3.37 -22.66
C ILE A 462 16.67 4.34 -22.82
N LEU A 463 17.51 4.13 -23.84
CA LEU A 463 18.64 5.01 -24.14
C LEU A 463 18.20 6.45 -24.39
N THR A 464 17.13 6.64 -25.17
CA THR A 464 16.58 7.97 -25.43
C THR A 464 16.06 8.61 -24.14
N SER A 465 15.30 7.87 -23.32
CA SER A 465 14.75 8.37 -22.04
C SER A 465 15.83 8.79 -21.05
N LEU A 466 16.94 8.05 -20.96
CA LEU A 466 18.03 8.35 -20.03
C LEU A 466 18.89 9.55 -20.46
N ILE A 467 18.95 9.83 -21.76
CA ILE A 467 19.70 10.97 -22.31
C ILE A 467 18.84 12.23 -22.39
N ASP A 468 17.53 12.09 -22.64
CA ASP A 468 16.58 13.20 -22.81
C ASP A 468 16.18 13.85 -21.48
N ARG A 469 17.11 14.62 -20.90
CA ARG A 469 16.93 15.32 -19.62
C ARG A 469 15.83 16.38 -19.64
N HIS A 470 15.49 16.92 -20.81
CA HIS A 470 14.54 18.02 -20.95
C HIS A 470 13.23 17.61 -21.64
N HIS A 471 13.00 16.31 -21.87
CA HIS A 471 11.80 15.78 -22.50
C HIS A 471 11.54 16.34 -23.91
N ASN A 472 12.62 16.55 -24.68
CA ASN A 472 12.59 17.05 -26.03
C ASN A 472 12.09 15.99 -27.04
N ALA A 473 12.15 14.70 -26.72
CA ALA A 473 11.82 13.62 -27.66
C ALA A 473 10.36 13.65 -28.11
N ALA A 474 9.43 14.02 -27.21
CA ALA A 474 8.01 14.14 -27.55
C ALA A 474 7.76 15.25 -28.59
N LYS A 475 8.47 16.38 -28.45
CA LYS A 475 8.39 17.52 -29.37
C LYS A 475 8.94 17.17 -30.76
N LEU A 476 10.06 16.45 -30.79
CA LEU A 476 10.72 16.01 -32.02
C LEU A 476 9.92 14.94 -32.78
N ASN A 477 9.21 14.07 -32.06
CA ASN A 477 8.37 13.02 -32.66
C ASN A 477 7.10 13.54 -33.32
N ALA A 478 6.57 14.69 -32.91
CA ALA A 478 5.38 15.31 -33.50
C ALA A 478 5.68 16.05 -34.82
N ALA A 479 6.92 16.49 -35.02
CA ALA A 479 7.32 17.41 -36.10
C ALA A 479 7.76 16.74 -37.42
N ARG A 480 7.32 15.51 -37.68
CA ARG A 480 7.99 14.53 -38.58
C ARG A 480 8.23 14.96 -40.04
N LEU A 481 7.57 16.00 -40.58
CA LEU A 481 7.70 16.36 -42.01
C LEU A 481 7.62 17.87 -42.33
N SER A 482 7.01 18.71 -41.48
CA SER A 482 6.96 20.17 -41.66
C SER A 482 7.71 20.84 -40.51
N PHE A 483 8.91 21.33 -40.82
CA PHE A 483 9.91 21.71 -39.83
C PHE A 483 9.98 23.23 -39.67
N ASP A 484 9.78 23.72 -38.45
CA ASP A 484 10.35 24.98 -37.97
C ASP A 484 10.82 24.76 -36.52
N VAL A 485 12.12 24.49 -36.34
CA VAL A 485 12.72 24.30 -35.01
C VAL A 485 12.47 25.51 -34.11
N SER A 486 12.32 26.70 -34.69
CA SER A 486 12.06 27.95 -33.98
C SER A 486 10.74 27.94 -33.19
N LEU A 487 9.77 27.11 -33.59
CA LEU A 487 8.48 26.94 -32.90
C LEU A 487 8.54 25.89 -31.79
N LEU A 488 9.51 24.99 -31.87
CA LEU A 488 9.78 24.02 -30.82
C LEU A 488 10.64 24.77 -29.81
N GLU A 489 10.05 25.23 -28.71
CA GLU A 489 10.79 25.80 -27.57
C GLU A 489 11.70 24.71 -26.95
N LEU A 490 12.76 24.34 -27.66
CA LEU A 490 13.74 23.36 -27.25
C LEU A 490 14.58 23.98 -26.15
N LYS A 491 14.72 23.25 -25.06
CA LYS A 491 15.57 23.67 -23.95
C LYS A 491 17.01 23.31 -24.30
N GLU A 492 17.72 24.25 -24.90
CA GLU A 492 19.15 24.10 -25.17
C GLU A 492 19.96 24.54 -23.96
N ASN A 493 20.66 23.58 -23.35
CA ASN A 493 21.71 23.87 -22.38
C ASN A 493 23.07 23.64 -23.05
N ARG A 494 24.03 24.53 -22.80
CA ARG A 494 25.41 24.32 -23.28
C ARG A 494 25.95 23.03 -22.67
N SER A 495 26.56 22.18 -23.51
CA SER A 495 27.16 20.92 -23.09
C SER A 495 28.15 21.16 -21.93
N SER A 496 27.91 20.47 -20.81
CA SER A 496 28.74 20.63 -19.61
C SER A 496 30.09 19.94 -19.78
N ARG A 497 31.09 20.27 -18.93
CA ARG A 497 32.39 19.55 -18.93
C ARG A 497 32.21 18.04 -18.69
N GLN A 498 31.21 17.65 -17.90
CA GLN A 498 30.90 16.24 -17.63
C GLN A 498 30.29 15.55 -18.85
N ASP A 499 29.39 16.23 -19.58
CA ASP A 499 28.81 15.72 -20.82
C ASP A 499 29.90 15.51 -21.89
N ASN A 500 30.85 16.44 -21.99
CA ASN A 500 32.00 16.30 -22.89
C ASN A 500 32.87 15.08 -22.54
N LEU A 501 33.10 14.82 -21.25
CA LEU A 501 33.83 13.63 -20.80
C LEU A 501 33.06 12.34 -21.06
N PHE A 502 31.74 12.33 -20.86
CA PHE A 502 30.86 11.23 -21.21
C PHE A 502 30.97 10.88 -22.69
N MET A 503 30.81 11.88 -23.57
CA MET A 503 30.89 11.68 -25.01
C MET A 503 32.28 11.21 -25.44
N ARG A 504 33.37 11.81 -24.92
CA ARG A 504 34.73 11.32 -25.21
C ARG A 504 34.94 9.85 -24.85
N LYS A 505 34.28 9.35 -23.81
CA LYS A 505 34.41 7.96 -23.36
C LYS A 505 33.49 7.00 -24.13
N HIS A 506 32.28 7.42 -24.49
CA HIS A 506 31.21 6.51 -24.94
C HIS A 506 30.72 6.74 -26.38
N ALA A 507 31.04 7.87 -27.01
CA ALA A 507 30.48 8.26 -28.32
C ALA A 507 30.75 7.24 -29.43
N GLN A 508 31.99 6.78 -29.58
CA GLN A 508 32.35 5.80 -30.62
C GLN A 508 31.48 4.53 -30.53
N ARG A 509 31.17 4.09 -29.30
CA ARG A 509 30.31 2.92 -29.09
C ARG A 509 28.87 3.24 -29.43
N LEU A 510 28.32 4.37 -28.96
CA LEU A 510 26.98 4.81 -29.31
C LEU A 510 26.80 4.87 -30.84
N TYR A 511 27.74 5.50 -31.55
CA TYR A 511 27.71 5.62 -33.00
C TYR A 511 27.77 4.27 -33.71
N ARG A 512 28.65 3.38 -33.23
CA ARG A 512 28.73 2.01 -33.75
C ARG A 512 27.41 1.26 -33.58
N HIS A 513 26.77 1.37 -32.42
CA HIS A 513 25.50 0.68 -32.18
C HIS A 513 24.34 1.27 -33.00
N VAL A 514 24.31 2.59 -33.22
CA VAL A 514 23.35 3.20 -34.16
C VAL A 514 23.57 2.71 -35.58
N TYR A 515 24.83 2.63 -36.03
CA TYR A 515 25.18 2.11 -37.36
C TYR A 515 24.73 0.65 -37.52
N LEU A 516 25.07 -0.21 -36.56
CA LEU A 516 24.71 -1.62 -36.59
C LEU A 516 23.19 -1.84 -36.48
N ALA A 517 22.47 -1.06 -35.67
CA ALA A 517 21.02 -1.15 -35.58
C ALA A 517 20.32 -0.81 -36.91
N CYS A 518 20.89 0.10 -37.72
CA CYS A 518 20.39 0.40 -39.06
C CYS A 518 20.63 -0.74 -40.07
N LYS A 519 21.59 -1.63 -39.78
CA LYS A 519 21.96 -2.77 -40.60
C LYS A 519 21.02 -3.98 -40.41
N GLU A 520 20.28 -4.04 -39.30
CA GLU A 520 19.39 -5.15 -38.99
C GLU A 520 18.23 -5.30 -40.00
N GLU A 521 18.01 -6.52 -40.49
CA GLU A 521 17.07 -6.80 -41.59
C GLU A 521 15.59 -6.72 -41.18
N ASN A 522 15.26 -7.10 -39.95
CA ASN A 522 13.88 -7.13 -39.44
C ASN A 522 13.47 -5.83 -38.69
N SER A 523 14.13 -4.71 -39.00
CA SER A 523 13.78 -3.39 -38.46
C SER A 523 12.57 -2.78 -39.18
N GLY A 524 11.58 -2.35 -38.40
CA GLY A 524 10.36 -1.69 -38.90
C GLY A 524 10.47 -0.16 -38.87
N GLN A 525 9.37 0.51 -39.23
CA GLN A 525 9.28 1.99 -39.21
C GLN A 525 9.59 2.58 -37.82
N ASN A 526 9.11 1.94 -36.76
CA ASN A 526 9.29 2.40 -35.40
C ASN A 526 10.76 2.41 -34.97
N HIS A 527 11.58 1.49 -35.51
CA HIS A 527 13.03 1.46 -35.23
C HIS A 527 13.74 2.68 -35.80
N TYR A 528 13.49 3.01 -37.07
CA TYR A 528 14.07 4.20 -37.69
C TYR A 528 13.60 5.50 -37.02
N GLN A 529 12.36 5.54 -36.52
CA GLN A 529 11.88 6.66 -35.71
C GLN A 529 12.61 6.76 -34.37
N ALA A 530 12.82 5.63 -33.68
CA ALA A 530 13.55 5.61 -32.41
C ALA A 530 15.02 5.99 -32.60
N LEU A 531 15.66 5.52 -33.67
CA LEU A 531 17.03 5.91 -34.06
C LEU A 531 17.12 7.40 -34.39
N PHE A 532 16.13 7.96 -35.10
CA PHE A 532 16.05 9.40 -35.34
C PHE A 532 15.93 10.17 -34.02
N SER A 533 15.03 9.74 -33.13
CA SER A 533 14.85 10.36 -31.82
C SER A 533 16.14 10.35 -31.01
N LEU A 534 16.84 9.21 -30.98
CA LEU A 534 18.12 9.08 -30.28
C LEU A 534 19.18 10.03 -30.86
N LEU A 535 19.36 10.07 -32.18
CA LEU A 535 20.30 10.98 -32.83
C LEU A 535 19.96 12.45 -32.57
N ALA A 536 18.68 12.80 -32.66
CA ALA A 536 18.18 14.14 -32.40
C ALA A 536 18.46 14.56 -30.94
N ILE A 537 18.14 13.69 -29.98
CA ILE A 537 18.42 13.94 -28.56
C ILE A 537 19.92 14.06 -28.29
N LEU A 538 20.76 13.20 -28.88
CA LEU A 538 22.22 13.34 -28.78
C LEU A 538 22.71 14.72 -29.29
N SER A 539 22.10 15.23 -30.37
CA SER A 539 22.44 16.55 -30.92
C SER A 539 21.90 17.73 -30.12
N VAL A 540 20.77 17.60 -29.43
CA VAL A 540 20.17 18.70 -28.65
C VAL A 540 20.75 18.75 -27.23
N GLU A 541 20.98 17.59 -26.60
CA GLU A 541 21.39 17.50 -25.20
C GLU A 541 22.91 17.53 -24.99
N LEU A 542 23.67 16.96 -25.93
CA LEU A 542 25.10 16.65 -25.74
C LEU A 542 26.02 17.24 -26.82
N ALA A 543 25.50 18.05 -27.73
CA ALA A 543 26.32 18.57 -28.83
C ALA A 543 27.44 19.51 -28.35
N ASN A 544 28.60 19.29 -28.95
CA ASN A 544 29.69 20.25 -29.08
C ASN A 544 30.14 20.21 -30.56
N GLU A 545 31.00 21.13 -30.99
CA GLU A 545 31.43 21.21 -32.40
C GLU A 545 32.08 19.90 -32.90
N GLU A 546 32.90 19.23 -32.08
CA GLU A 546 33.54 17.95 -32.42
C GLU A 546 32.51 16.82 -32.62
N MET A 547 31.53 16.73 -31.73
CA MET A 547 30.48 15.71 -31.76
C MET A 547 29.57 15.90 -32.98
N VAL A 548 29.25 17.15 -33.35
CA VAL A 548 28.43 17.41 -34.55
C VAL A 548 29.14 16.91 -35.81
N VAL A 549 30.45 17.11 -35.91
CA VAL A 549 31.25 16.57 -37.03
C VAL A 549 31.18 15.04 -37.08
N ASP A 550 31.31 14.37 -35.93
CA ASP A 550 31.22 12.91 -35.87
C ASP A 550 29.81 12.37 -36.16
N LEU A 551 28.76 13.09 -35.74
CA LEU A 551 27.38 12.78 -36.09
C LEU A 551 27.13 12.92 -37.60
N ILE A 552 27.70 13.95 -38.24
CA ILE A 552 27.64 14.09 -39.71
C ILE A 552 28.37 12.92 -40.38
N ARG A 553 29.56 12.54 -39.90
CA ARG A 553 30.30 11.38 -40.44
C ARG A 553 29.50 10.09 -40.30
N LEU A 554 28.83 9.88 -39.17
CA LEU A 554 27.96 8.72 -38.96
C LEU A 554 26.82 8.67 -39.98
N VAL A 555 26.19 9.81 -40.27
CA VAL A 555 25.07 9.90 -41.22
C VAL A 555 25.53 9.65 -42.67
N LEU A 556 26.72 10.14 -43.02
CA LEU A 556 27.33 9.83 -44.32
C LEU A 556 27.65 8.34 -44.45
N ALA A 557 28.17 7.71 -43.39
CA ALA A 557 28.38 6.27 -43.37
C ALA A 557 27.07 5.48 -43.47
N LEU A 558 25.99 5.92 -42.82
CA LEU A 558 24.65 5.34 -42.96
C LEU A 558 24.10 5.50 -44.39
N GLN A 559 24.37 6.63 -45.04
CA GLN A 559 23.99 6.83 -46.43
C GLN A 559 24.76 5.90 -47.37
N GLU A 560 26.06 5.71 -47.14
CA GLU A 560 26.88 4.75 -47.89
C GLU A 560 26.40 3.31 -47.69
N LEU A 561 26.03 2.94 -46.46
CA LEU A 561 25.41 1.66 -46.12
C LEU A 561 24.16 1.39 -46.96
N ALA A 562 23.27 2.38 -47.11
CA ALA A 562 22.04 2.24 -47.90
C ALA A 562 22.29 2.17 -49.42
N LEU A 563 23.38 2.77 -49.91
CA LEU A 563 23.79 2.75 -51.32
C LEU A 563 24.59 1.50 -51.70
N SER A 564 25.28 0.88 -50.74
CA SER A 564 26.09 -0.31 -50.95
C SER A 564 25.22 -1.49 -51.39
N ASN A 565 25.58 -2.10 -52.52
CA ASN A 565 24.98 -3.36 -52.97
C ASN A 565 25.62 -4.60 -52.31
N GLN A 566 26.65 -4.43 -51.48
CA GLN A 566 27.33 -5.54 -50.81
C GLN A 566 26.57 -6.06 -49.58
N GLU A 567 25.66 -5.26 -49.03
CA GLU A 567 24.88 -5.63 -47.85
C GLU A 567 23.43 -5.98 -48.22
N CYS A 568 22.91 -7.08 -47.65
CA CYS A 568 21.58 -7.64 -47.90
C CYS A 568 20.41 -6.83 -47.32
N LEU A 569 20.48 -5.49 -47.35
CA LEU A 569 19.38 -4.64 -46.89
C LEU A 569 18.20 -4.69 -47.86
N SER A 570 17.00 -4.94 -47.33
CA SER A 570 15.75 -4.84 -48.06
C SER A 570 15.53 -3.42 -48.60
N VAL A 571 14.71 -3.27 -49.65
CA VAL A 571 14.34 -1.95 -50.20
C VAL A 571 13.72 -1.06 -49.11
N PHE A 572 12.87 -1.65 -48.25
CA PHE A 572 12.26 -0.93 -47.13
C PHE A 572 13.32 -0.38 -46.17
N ASN A 573 14.30 -1.20 -45.78
CA ASN A 573 15.36 -0.77 -44.87
C ASN A 573 16.24 0.31 -45.48
N ARG A 574 16.59 0.18 -46.77
CA ARG A 574 17.33 1.23 -47.50
C ARG A 574 16.56 2.55 -47.51
N CYS A 575 15.26 2.53 -47.79
CA CYS A 575 14.40 3.71 -47.71
C CYS A 575 14.31 4.27 -46.28
N GLY A 576 14.23 3.40 -45.26
CA GLY A 576 14.23 3.78 -43.86
C GLY A 576 15.51 4.51 -43.44
N VAL A 577 16.67 3.98 -43.84
CA VAL A 577 17.98 4.61 -43.60
C VAL A 577 18.09 5.95 -44.33
N HIS A 578 17.68 6.04 -45.60
CA HIS A 578 17.66 7.32 -46.32
C HIS A 578 16.72 8.35 -45.68
N SER A 579 15.55 7.92 -45.21
CA SER A 579 14.61 8.79 -44.48
C SER A 579 15.22 9.29 -43.18
N LEU A 580 15.90 8.42 -42.42
CA LEU A 580 16.62 8.77 -41.20
C LEU A 580 17.70 9.83 -41.48
N CYS A 581 18.56 9.59 -42.49
CA CYS A 581 19.61 10.53 -42.88
C CYS A 581 19.04 11.89 -43.29
N ALA A 582 18.01 11.90 -44.15
CA ALA A 582 17.39 13.13 -44.63
C ALA A 582 16.74 13.94 -43.49
N ALA A 583 15.99 13.27 -42.60
CA ALA A 583 15.35 13.91 -41.47
C ALA A 583 16.39 14.50 -40.50
N PHE A 584 17.45 13.75 -40.20
CA PHE A 584 18.48 14.20 -39.26
C PHE A 584 19.38 15.31 -39.82
N LEU A 585 19.77 15.27 -41.10
CA LEU A 585 20.49 16.38 -41.74
C LEU A 585 19.64 17.66 -41.79
N ASN A 586 18.33 17.52 -42.01
CA ASN A 586 17.41 18.65 -41.95
C ASN A 586 17.33 19.25 -40.52
N LEU A 587 17.35 18.42 -39.47
CA LEU A 587 17.42 18.89 -38.08
C LEU A 587 18.74 19.60 -37.79
N LEU A 588 19.88 18.99 -38.12
CA LEU A 588 21.21 19.58 -37.91
C LEU A 588 21.36 20.92 -38.63
N SER A 589 20.77 21.07 -39.83
CA SER A 589 20.78 22.33 -40.58
C SER A 589 20.08 23.50 -39.86
N GLN A 590 19.29 23.20 -38.82
CA GLN A 590 18.53 24.17 -38.02
C GLN A 590 19.10 24.36 -36.62
N LEU A 591 19.75 23.34 -36.02
CA LEU A 591 20.44 23.42 -34.72
C LEU A 591 21.90 23.94 -34.83
N GLY A 592 22.58 23.72 -35.98
CA GLY A 592 23.90 24.28 -36.37
C GLY A 592 25.02 23.24 -36.60
N PRO A 593 26.07 23.45 -37.47
CA PRO A 593 26.34 24.47 -38.54
C PRO A 593 26.70 23.83 -39.94
N PRO A 594 27.08 24.54 -41.06
CA PRO A 594 27.25 25.98 -41.35
C PRO A 594 26.16 26.55 -42.32
N PRO A 595 26.16 27.86 -42.70
CA PRO A 595 25.25 28.40 -43.71
C PRO A 595 25.09 27.55 -44.99
N PRO A 596 26.16 26.89 -45.52
CA PRO A 596 26.06 26.03 -46.68
C PRO A 596 25.12 24.83 -46.51
N LEU A 597 25.11 24.16 -45.36
CA LEU A 597 24.22 23.01 -45.13
C LEU A 597 22.76 23.49 -45.08
N HIS A 598 22.51 24.58 -44.36
CA HIS A 598 21.20 25.21 -44.31
C HIS A 598 20.72 25.67 -45.70
N GLN A 599 21.59 26.33 -46.47
CA GLN A 599 21.31 26.75 -47.84
C GLN A 599 21.04 25.56 -48.76
N HIS A 600 21.81 24.48 -48.63
CA HIS A 600 21.63 23.27 -49.41
C HIS A 600 20.28 22.61 -49.10
N VAL A 601 19.95 22.42 -47.81
CA VAL A 601 18.66 21.87 -47.40
C VAL A 601 17.50 22.75 -47.87
N ALA A 602 17.61 24.07 -47.75
CA ALA A 602 16.62 25.01 -48.27
C ALA A 602 16.47 24.91 -49.80
N GLN A 603 17.56 24.75 -50.55
CA GLN A 603 17.54 24.55 -51.99
C GLN A 603 16.86 23.23 -52.38
N VAL A 604 17.15 22.14 -51.67
CA VAL A 604 16.54 20.82 -51.89
C VAL A 604 15.03 20.88 -51.64
N LYS A 605 14.59 21.50 -50.52
CA LYS A 605 13.16 21.71 -50.23
C LYS A 605 12.45 22.53 -51.31
N ARG A 606 13.08 23.62 -51.79
CA ARG A 606 12.54 24.42 -52.92
C ARG A 606 12.40 23.61 -54.20
N ARG A 607 13.36 22.72 -54.51
CA ARG A 607 13.31 21.84 -55.69
C ARG A 607 12.18 20.82 -55.62
N GLN A 608 11.81 20.35 -54.43
CA GLN A 608 10.67 19.42 -54.26
C GLN A 608 9.30 20.10 -54.42
N HIS A 609 9.20 21.42 -54.18
CA HIS A 609 7.98 22.20 -54.39
C HIS A 609 7.81 22.73 -55.82
N LEU A 610 8.80 22.54 -56.70
CA LEU A 610 8.68 22.82 -58.12
C LEU A 610 7.97 21.64 -58.82
N PRO A 611 7.01 21.88 -59.72
CA PRO A 611 6.36 20.80 -60.47
C PRO A 611 7.42 19.99 -61.23
N PRO A 612 7.23 18.66 -61.40
CA PRO A 612 8.18 17.84 -62.13
C PRO A 612 8.37 18.44 -63.52
N VAL A 613 9.62 18.77 -63.86
CA VAL A 613 10.00 19.14 -65.22
C VAL A 613 9.59 17.95 -66.09
N LYS A 614 8.58 18.16 -66.94
CA LYS A 614 8.21 17.21 -67.99
C LYS A 614 9.46 17.00 -68.85
N LEU A 615 10.07 15.82 -68.72
CA LEU A 615 10.98 15.27 -69.72
C LEU A 615 10.17 14.73 -70.89
#